data_AF-V5GLH9-F1
#
_entry.id   AF-V5GLH9-F1
#
_cell.length_a   1.000
_cell.length_b   1.000
_cell.length_c   1.000
_cell.angle_alpha   90.00
_cell.angle_beta   90.00
_cell.angle_gamma   90.00
#
_symmetry.space_group_name_H-M   'P 1'
#
loop_
_entity.id
_entity.type
_entity.pdbx_description
1 polymer ?
#
loop_
_entity_poly.entity_id
_entity_poly.type
_entity_poly.pdbx_seq_one_letter_code
_entity_poly.pdbx_strand_id
1 'polypeptide(L)'
;MRLPGVRRLLSTEAAPAPLTLAEQELNVIRKGEASANVAIDARHQTLRGLHFPMSDDAVAALFDLKDGQLSYVQLSIDTDKEEINLACRDNVAVTGLASLVPRDRPRYHLFLFPHSHEGEKLRSIVFIYSIASHECPVKERMLYSSCKSPLVETIETQVELPIAKKVEIDDPSELNETFLLDQLHPKQNIVKQKFAKPKGPANRGARRLIKSNEADGE
;
A
#
# COMPACT_ATOMS: atom_id res chain seq x y z
N MET A 1 -29.83 25.59 50.87
CA MET A 1 -30.00 26.57 49.77
C MET A 1 -28.65 26.78 49.10
N ARG A 2 -28.45 26.38 47.83
CA ARG A 2 -27.21 26.74 47.09
C ARG A 2 -27.28 28.23 46.74
N LEU A 3 -26.22 28.97 47.10
CA LEU A 3 -26.13 30.42 46.92
C LEU A 3 -26.32 30.81 45.44
N PRO A 4 -27.07 31.87 45.11
CA PRO A 4 -27.34 32.29 43.72
C PRO A 4 -26.09 32.49 42.87
N GLY A 5 -24.97 32.93 43.48
CA GLY A 5 -23.68 33.10 42.78
C GLY A 5 -23.07 31.79 42.29
N VAL A 6 -23.22 30.70 43.06
CA VAL A 6 -22.75 29.37 42.66
C VAL A 6 -23.53 28.85 41.44
N ARG A 7 -24.84 29.12 41.37
CA ARG A 7 -25.65 28.77 40.19
C ARG A 7 -25.20 29.51 38.93
N ARG A 8 -24.79 30.77 39.04
CA ARG A 8 -24.28 31.55 37.91
C ARG A 8 -22.93 31.02 37.41
N LEU A 9 -21.99 30.75 38.32
CA LEU A 9 -20.69 30.15 37.97
C LEU A 9 -20.85 28.83 37.21
N LEU A 10 -21.67 27.91 37.73
CA LEU A 10 -21.95 26.64 37.06
C LEU A 10 -22.64 26.81 35.70
N SER A 11 -23.46 27.84 35.54
CA SER A 11 -24.12 28.15 34.25
C SER A 11 -23.13 28.73 33.24
N THR A 12 -22.17 29.55 33.68
CA THR A 12 -21.12 30.11 32.83
C THR A 12 -20.11 29.03 32.42
N GLU A 13 -19.77 28.11 33.30
CA GLU A 13 -18.89 26.97 33.00
C GLU A 13 -19.53 25.99 32.01
N ALA A 14 -20.86 25.83 32.07
CA ALA A 14 -21.63 25.03 31.12
C ALA A 14 -21.93 25.76 29.79
N ALA A 15 -21.67 27.07 29.70
CA ALA A 15 -21.89 27.82 28.47
C ALA A 15 -20.85 27.45 27.40
N PRO A 16 -21.21 27.46 26.10
CA PRO A 16 -20.25 27.18 25.05
C PRO A 16 -19.11 28.19 25.08
N ALA A 17 -17.88 27.70 24.94
CA ALA A 17 -16.71 28.55 24.85
C ALA A 17 -16.87 29.53 23.67
N PRO A 18 -16.51 30.81 23.85
CA PRO A 18 -16.54 31.77 22.74
C PRO A 18 -15.45 31.39 21.74
N LEU A 19 -15.87 30.93 20.56
CA LEU A 19 -14.98 30.58 19.46
C LEU A 19 -14.86 31.75 18.50
N THR A 20 -13.64 31.98 18.01
CA THR A 20 -13.39 32.87 16.87
C THR A 20 -13.97 32.28 15.59
N LEU A 21 -14.16 33.12 14.56
CA LEU A 21 -14.69 32.65 13.26
C LEU A 21 -13.84 31.52 12.67
N ALA A 22 -12.51 31.65 12.73
CA ALA A 22 -11.59 30.61 12.27
C ALA A 22 -11.73 29.28 13.04
N GLU A 23 -11.93 29.32 14.36
CA GLU A 23 -12.15 28.11 15.16
C GLU A 23 -13.52 27.47 14.91
N GLN A 24 -14.53 28.27 14.57
CA GLN A 24 -15.83 27.75 14.16
C GLN A 24 -15.71 27.01 12.82
N GLU A 25 -15.03 27.60 11.83
CA GLU A 25 -14.76 26.98 10.53
C GLU A 25 -13.96 25.67 10.68
N LEU A 26 -12.87 25.67 11.48
CA LEU A 26 -12.10 24.46 11.76
C LEU A 26 -12.93 23.37 12.44
N ASN A 27 -13.81 23.74 13.36
CA ASN A 27 -14.71 22.78 13.99
C ASN A 27 -15.74 22.19 13.01
N VAL A 28 -16.21 22.98 12.03
CA VAL A 28 -17.08 22.49 10.95
C VAL A 28 -16.32 21.50 10.06
N ILE A 29 -15.09 21.84 9.64
CA ILE A 29 -14.24 20.95 8.85
C ILE A 29 -13.98 19.64 9.60
N ARG A 30 -13.55 19.72 10.86
CA ARG A 30 -13.25 18.54 11.70
C ARG A 30 -14.47 17.64 11.89
N LYS A 31 -15.66 18.22 12.07
CA LYS A 31 -16.91 17.44 12.15
C LYS A 31 -17.25 16.79 10.80
N GLY A 32 -17.08 17.51 9.70
CA GLY A 32 -17.27 16.98 8.34
C GLY A 32 -16.32 15.82 8.04
N GLU A 33 -15.03 15.94 8.37
CA GLU A 33 -14.02 14.88 8.22
C GLU A 33 -14.34 13.66 9.10
N ALA A 34 -14.78 13.87 10.34
CA ALA A 34 -15.18 12.78 11.24
C ALA A 34 -16.36 11.99 10.66
N SER A 35 -17.34 12.67 10.06
CA SER A 35 -18.46 12.02 9.37
C SER A 35 -18.03 11.33 8.06
N ALA A 36 -17.12 11.93 7.29
CA ALA A 36 -16.59 11.34 6.06
C ALA A 36 -15.78 10.06 6.32
N ASN A 37 -15.06 9.98 7.44
CA ASN A 37 -14.29 8.79 7.83
C ASN A 37 -15.16 7.57 8.21
N VAL A 38 -16.45 7.78 8.48
CA VAL A 38 -17.41 6.72 8.90
C VAL A 38 -18.28 6.22 7.73
N ALA A 39 -18.20 6.86 6.56
CA ALA A 39 -18.93 6.42 5.37
C ALA A 39 -18.39 5.09 4.83
N ILE A 40 -19.30 4.14 4.60
CA ILE A 40 -19.03 2.78 4.06
C ILE A 40 -18.74 2.82 2.56
N ASP A 41 -19.03 3.95 1.89
CA ASP A 41 -18.74 4.10 0.48
C ASP A 41 -17.22 4.07 0.28
N ALA A 42 -16.75 3.10 -0.49
CA ALA A 42 -15.33 2.88 -0.72
C ALA A 42 -14.76 4.16 -1.33
N ARG A 43 -14.13 4.93 -0.44
CA ARG A 43 -13.40 6.18 -0.65
C ARG A 43 -13.14 6.46 -2.12
N HIS A 44 -13.71 7.55 -2.66
CA HIS A 44 -13.17 8.29 -3.81
C HIS A 44 -11.76 8.88 -3.47
N GLN A 45 -10.88 8.09 -2.84
CA GLN A 45 -9.50 8.50 -2.51
C GLN A 45 -8.52 8.17 -3.64
N THR A 46 -8.89 7.28 -4.57
CA THR A 46 -8.13 7.07 -5.80
C THR A 46 -8.81 7.83 -6.93
N LEU A 47 -8.06 8.72 -7.58
CA LEU A 47 -8.45 9.22 -8.89
C LEU A 47 -8.72 8.00 -9.78
N ARG A 48 -9.83 7.99 -10.52
CA ARG A 48 -10.13 6.89 -11.45
C ARG A 48 -8.92 6.73 -12.38
N GLY A 49 -8.34 5.54 -12.39
CA GLY A 49 -7.13 5.27 -13.18
C GLY A 49 -7.37 5.50 -14.66
N LEU A 50 -6.30 5.74 -15.41
CA LEU A 50 -6.36 5.89 -16.86
C LEU A 50 -6.42 4.50 -17.50
N HIS A 51 -7.47 4.24 -18.27
CA HIS A 51 -7.65 2.97 -18.94
C HIS A 51 -7.13 3.08 -20.38
N PHE A 52 -5.97 2.49 -20.63
CA PHE A 52 -5.41 2.40 -21.98
C PHE A 52 -5.71 1.03 -22.59
N PRO A 53 -6.08 0.97 -23.89
CA PRO A 53 -6.21 -0.29 -24.60
C PRO A 53 -4.86 -1.02 -24.61
N MET A 54 -4.93 -2.35 -24.59
CA MET A 54 -3.77 -3.23 -24.76
C MET A 54 -3.70 -3.68 -26.21
N SER A 55 -2.49 -3.75 -26.76
CA SER A 55 -2.30 -4.32 -28.09
C SER A 55 -2.58 -5.82 -28.09
N ASP A 56 -3.02 -6.35 -29.24
CA ASP A 56 -3.33 -7.78 -29.39
C ASP A 56 -2.12 -8.68 -29.04
N ASP A 57 -0.90 -8.22 -29.37
CA ASP A 57 0.35 -8.91 -29.05
C ASP A 57 0.60 -8.98 -27.53
N ALA A 58 0.26 -7.92 -26.79
CA ALA A 58 0.41 -7.89 -25.34
C ALA A 58 -0.59 -8.84 -24.68
N VAL A 59 -1.83 -8.89 -25.18
CA VAL A 59 -2.86 -9.81 -24.70
C VAL A 59 -2.47 -11.26 -24.97
N ALA A 60 -1.98 -11.57 -26.17
CA ALA A 60 -1.50 -12.90 -26.52
C ALA A 60 -0.34 -13.36 -25.60
N ALA A 61 0.63 -12.49 -25.33
CA ALA A 61 1.74 -12.80 -24.42
C ALA A 61 1.28 -13.07 -22.97
N LEU A 62 0.21 -12.41 -22.52
CA LEU A 62 -0.38 -12.69 -21.21
C LEU A 62 -1.08 -14.06 -21.15
N PHE A 63 -1.72 -14.48 -22.24
CA PHE A 63 -2.28 -15.84 -22.34
C PHE A 63 -1.17 -16.90 -22.37
N ASP A 64 -0.09 -16.66 -23.12
CA ASP A 64 1.09 -17.55 -23.12
C ASP A 64 1.74 -17.66 -21.71
N LEU A 65 1.72 -16.56 -20.94
CA LEU A 65 2.16 -16.54 -19.55
C LEU A 65 1.20 -17.30 -18.63
N LYS A 66 -0.12 -17.21 -18.85
CA LYS A 66 -1.15 -17.96 -18.13
C LYS A 66 -0.97 -19.46 -18.30
N ASP A 67 -0.70 -19.91 -19.52
CA ASP A 67 -0.45 -21.31 -19.85
C ASP A 67 0.94 -21.80 -19.37
N GLY A 68 1.79 -20.88 -18.91
CA GLY A 68 3.14 -21.17 -18.43
C GLY A 68 4.13 -21.51 -19.54
N GLN A 69 3.84 -21.12 -20.78
CA GLN A 69 4.77 -21.25 -21.91
C GLN A 69 5.89 -20.20 -21.82
N LEU A 70 5.53 -19.01 -21.34
CA LEU A 70 6.46 -17.93 -21.01
C LEU A 70 6.62 -17.82 -19.49
N SER A 71 7.76 -17.30 -19.05
CA SER A 71 7.97 -16.94 -17.64
C SER A 71 8.07 -15.45 -17.41
N TYR A 72 8.34 -14.66 -18.45
CA TYR A 72 8.51 -13.22 -18.33
C TYR A 72 7.85 -12.47 -19.50
N VAL A 73 7.06 -11.46 -19.15
CA VAL A 73 6.42 -10.53 -20.09
C VAL A 73 6.68 -9.11 -19.63
N GLN A 74 7.15 -8.26 -20.54
CA GLN A 74 7.41 -6.85 -20.30
C GLN A 74 6.45 -5.99 -21.13
N LEU A 75 5.76 -5.08 -20.46
CA LEU A 75 4.83 -4.14 -21.09
C LEU A 75 5.39 -2.72 -21.04
N SER A 76 5.11 -1.97 -22.09
CA SER A 76 5.44 -0.56 -22.23
C SER A 76 4.20 0.24 -22.61
N ILE A 77 4.15 1.51 -22.20
CA ILE A 77 3.10 2.45 -22.59
C ILE A 77 3.66 3.31 -23.72
N ASP A 78 2.96 3.35 -24.83
CA ASP A 78 3.18 4.32 -25.88
C ASP A 78 2.48 5.63 -25.48
N THR A 79 3.27 6.66 -25.17
CA THR A 79 2.75 7.95 -24.70
C THR A 79 2.06 8.77 -25.79
N ASP A 80 2.28 8.44 -27.06
CA ASP A 80 1.72 9.17 -28.19
C ASP A 80 0.39 8.55 -28.65
N LYS A 81 0.31 7.21 -28.62
CA LYS A 81 -0.90 6.46 -28.97
C LYS A 81 -1.82 6.15 -27.79
N GLU A 82 -1.34 6.37 -26.57
CA GLU A 82 -2.07 6.03 -25.34
C GLU A 82 -2.47 4.55 -25.28
N GLU A 83 -1.54 3.67 -25.67
CA GLU A 83 -1.74 2.22 -25.79
C GLU A 83 -0.65 1.45 -25.01
N ILE A 84 -1.00 0.28 -24.47
CA ILE A 84 -0.09 -0.63 -23.78
C ILE A 84 0.40 -1.69 -24.76
N ASN A 85 1.68 -1.64 -25.08
CA ASN A 85 2.34 -2.52 -26.04
C ASN A 85 3.26 -3.54 -25.37
N LEU A 86 3.43 -4.69 -26.02
CA LEU A 86 4.44 -5.67 -25.68
C LEU A 86 5.84 -5.14 -26.01
N ALA A 87 6.70 -5.05 -25.00
CA ALA A 87 8.10 -4.64 -25.20
C ALA A 87 9.03 -5.85 -25.38
N CYS A 88 8.87 -6.85 -24.50
CA CYS A 88 9.69 -8.06 -24.51
C CYS A 88 8.88 -9.25 -23.99
N ARG A 89 9.15 -10.43 -24.55
CA ARG A 89 8.69 -11.72 -24.04
C ARG A 89 9.88 -12.67 -24.05
N ASP A 90 10.14 -13.32 -22.93
CA ASP A 90 11.27 -14.23 -22.81
C ASP A 90 11.04 -15.26 -21.69
N ASN A 91 11.89 -16.29 -21.65
CA ASN A 91 11.90 -17.27 -20.57
C ASN A 91 13.15 -17.09 -19.72
N VAL A 92 12.97 -16.45 -18.56
CA VAL A 92 14.06 -15.87 -17.78
C VAL A 92 14.07 -16.46 -16.38
N ALA A 93 15.27 -16.79 -15.89
CA ALA A 93 15.47 -17.14 -14.49
C ALA A 93 15.56 -15.88 -13.62
N VAL A 94 15.27 -16.02 -12.33
CA VAL A 94 15.25 -14.92 -11.34
C VAL A 94 16.54 -14.10 -11.35
N THR A 95 17.69 -14.76 -11.53
CA THR A 95 19.01 -14.13 -11.61
C THR A 95 19.20 -13.20 -12.81
N GLY A 96 18.49 -13.46 -13.92
CA GLY A 96 18.52 -12.64 -15.12
C GLY A 96 17.51 -11.49 -15.10
N LEU A 97 16.54 -11.51 -14.19
CA LEU A 97 15.43 -10.56 -14.16
C LEU A 97 15.91 -9.10 -14.00
N ALA A 98 16.88 -8.87 -13.10
CA ALA A 98 17.46 -7.54 -12.87
C ALA A 98 18.11 -6.94 -14.14
N SER A 99 18.62 -7.77 -15.05
CA SER A 99 19.28 -7.30 -16.28
C SER A 99 18.29 -6.83 -17.35
N LEU A 100 17.04 -7.28 -17.29
CA LEU A 100 15.99 -6.94 -18.27
C LEU A 100 15.24 -5.65 -17.91
N VAL A 101 15.35 -5.21 -16.67
CA VAL A 101 14.70 -3.99 -16.19
C VAL A 101 15.51 -2.78 -16.66
N PRO A 102 14.96 -1.94 -17.55
CA PRO A 102 15.65 -0.75 -18.03
C PRO A 102 15.81 0.26 -16.91
N ARG A 103 16.95 0.96 -16.90
CA ARG A 103 17.25 2.06 -15.95
C ARG A 103 16.89 3.44 -16.46
N ASP A 104 16.52 3.56 -17.74
CA ASP A 104 16.19 4.84 -18.39
C ASP A 104 14.68 5.11 -18.38
N ARG A 105 13.85 4.06 -18.50
CA ARG A 105 12.40 4.19 -18.68
C ARG A 105 11.59 3.28 -17.78
N PRO A 106 10.40 3.70 -17.34
CA PRO A 106 9.53 2.88 -16.51
C PRO A 106 8.91 1.76 -17.35
N ARG A 107 8.71 0.59 -16.73
CA ARG A 107 8.15 -0.59 -17.40
C ARG A 107 7.30 -1.39 -16.42
N TYR A 108 6.32 -2.11 -16.97
CA TYR A 108 5.64 -3.14 -16.21
C TYR A 108 6.21 -4.50 -16.60
N HIS A 109 6.28 -5.38 -15.62
CA HIS A 109 6.77 -6.72 -15.81
C HIS A 109 5.82 -7.68 -15.12
N LEU A 110 5.48 -8.76 -15.81
CA LEU A 110 4.86 -9.91 -15.20
C LEU A 110 5.86 -11.05 -15.24
N PHE A 111 6.14 -11.59 -14.06
CA PHE A 111 7.10 -12.65 -13.90
C PHE A 111 6.46 -13.83 -13.19
N LEU A 112 6.51 -15.00 -13.82
CA LEU A 112 6.12 -16.26 -13.23
C LEU A 112 7.28 -16.74 -12.36
N PHE A 113 7.15 -16.58 -11.04
CA PHE A 113 8.19 -16.93 -10.09
C PHE A 113 8.00 -18.36 -9.56
N PRO A 114 8.78 -19.34 -10.05
CA PRO A 114 8.81 -20.68 -9.47
C PRO A 114 9.56 -20.64 -8.14
N HIS A 115 8.92 -21.02 -7.05
CA HIS A 115 9.55 -21.04 -5.74
C HIS A 115 9.03 -22.19 -4.87
N SER A 116 9.78 -22.51 -3.84
CA SER A 116 9.41 -23.53 -2.86
C SER A 116 9.08 -22.86 -1.53
N HIS A 117 7.86 -23.05 -1.03
CA HIS A 117 7.43 -22.55 0.28
C HIS A 117 6.83 -23.70 1.10
N GLU A 118 7.26 -23.87 2.35
CA GLU A 118 6.78 -24.93 3.25
C GLU A 118 6.88 -26.37 2.69
N GLY A 119 7.79 -26.61 1.75
CA GLY A 119 8.02 -27.91 1.12
C GLY A 119 7.20 -28.16 -0.16
N GLU A 120 6.34 -27.23 -0.56
CA GLU A 120 5.57 -27.29 -1.80
C GLU A 120 6.19 -26.37 -2.87
N LYS A 121 6.22 -26.86 -4.12
CA LYS A 121 6.65 -26.07 -5.28
C LYS A 121 5.47 -25.31 -5.85
N LEU A 122 5.51 -23.99 -5.74
CA LEU A 122 4.48 -23.07 -6.20
C LEU A 122 5.00 -22.27 -7.41
N ARG A 123 4.06 -21.85 -8.26
CA ARG A 123 4.33 -20.90 -9.35
C ARG A 123 3.39 -19.72 -9.13
N SER A 124 3.96 -18.58 -8.76
CA SER A 124 3.18 -17.38 -8.47
C SER A 124 3.58 -16.26 -9.40
N ILE A 125 2.57 -15.55 -9.92
CA ILE A 125 2.80 -14.42 -10.81
C ILE A 125 3.00 -13.16 -9.98
N VAL A 126 4.13 -12.52 -10.20
CA VAL A 126 4.48 -11.25 -9.57
C VAL A 126 4.38 -10.15 -10.62
N PHE A 127 3.56 -9.14 -10.33
CA PHE A 127 3.53 -7.91 -11.11
C PHE A 127 4.53 -6.93 -10.53
N ILE A 128 5.45 -6.46 -11.36
CA ILE A 128 6.51 -5.54 -10.97
C ILE A 128 6.35 -4.26 -11.79
N TYR A 129 6.26 -3.13 -11.10
CA TYR A 129 6.34 -1.82 -11.69
C TYR A 129 7.71 -1.23 -11.38
N SER A 130 8.55 -1.06 -12.42
CA SER A 130 9.87 -0.45 -12.27
C SER A 130 9.82 1.03 -12.67
N ILE A 131 10.30 1.91 -11.79
CA ILE A 131 10.43 3.35 -12.05
C ILE A 131 11.90 3.74 -11.99
N ALA A 132 12.46 4.24 -13.07
CA ALA A 132 13.79 4.84 -13.00
C ALA A 132 13.71 6.23 -12.34
N SER A 133 14.36 6.37 -11.18
CA SER A 133 14.11 7.46 -10.22
C SER A 133 14.50 8.87 -10.72
N HIS A 134 15.30 9.00 -11.80
CA HIS A 134 15.81 10.31 -12.24
C HIS A 134 15.77 10.62 -13.74
N GLU A 135 15.75 9.64 -14.65
CA GLU A 135 15.86 9.89 -16.10
C GLU A 135 14.50 10.03 -16.81
N CYS A 136 13.41 9.57 -16.18
CA CYS A 136 12.10 9.54 -16.80
C CYS A 136 11.37 10.90 -16.75
N PRO A 137 10.75 11.35 -17.86
CA PRO A 137 9.92 12.55 -17.85
C PRO A 137 8.68 12.37 -16.94
N VAL A 138 8.25 13.46 -16.30
CA VAL A 138 7.12 13.45 -15.34
C VAL A 138 5.84 12.92 -16.00
N LYS A 139 5.59 13.28 -17.27
CA LYS A 139 4.43 12.79 -18.03
C LYS A 139 4.41 11.26 -18.09
N GLU A 140 5.53 10.63 -18.44
CA GLU A 140 5.63 9.17 -18.54
C GLU A 140 5.46 8.52 -17.16
N ARG A 141 6.13 9.04 -16.12
CA ARG A 141 5.95 8.54 -14.74
C ARG A 141 4.49 8.59 -14.28
N MET A 142 3.80 9.70 -14.54
CA MET A 142 2.39 9.87 -14.18
C MET A 142 1.48 8.92 -14.95
N LEU A 143 1.72 8.71 -16.25
CA LEU A 143 0.96 7.76 -17.06
C LEU A 143 1.13 6.33 -16.53
N TYR A 144 2.36 5.89 -16.27
CA TYR A 144 2.62 4.57 -15.70
C TYR A 144 2.05 4.40 -14.28
N SER A 145 2.01 5.45 -13.46
CA SER A 145 1.37 5.35 -12.15
C SER A 145 -0.16 5.26 -12.26
N SER A 146 -0.74 6.02 -13.19
CA SER A 146 -2.20 6.12 -13.37
C SER A 146 -2.81 4.90 -14.08
N CYS A 147 -2.07 4.27 -15.00
CA CYS A 147 -2.53 3.09 -15.74
C CYS A 147 -2.37 1.78 -14.98
N LYS A 148 -1.65 1.77 -13.85
CA LYS A 148 -1.35 0.54 -13.09
C LYS A 148 -2.60 -0.17 -12.56
N SER A 149 -3.52 0.57 -11.92
CA SER A 149 -4.72 -0.06 -11.34
C SER A 149 -5.63 -0.66 -12.42
N PRO A 150 -6.01 0.11 -13.47
CA PRO A 150 -6.85 -0.43 -14.53
C PRO A 150 -6.20 -1.58 -15.29
N LEU A 151 -4.88 -1.52 -15.55
CA LEU A 151 -4.15 -2.61 -16.20
C LEU A 151 -4.23 -3.90 -15.38
N VAL A 152 -3.96 -3.82 -14.08
CA VAL A 152 -3.99 -4.99 -13.22
C VAL A 152 -5.41 -5.56 -13.08
N GLU A 153 -6.42 -4.70 -12.94
CA GLU A 153 -7.83 -5.12 -12.96
C GLU A 153 -8.19 -5.82 -14.28
N THR A 154 -7.72 -5.30 -15.41
CA THR A 154 -7.93 -5.88 -16.74
C THR A 154 -7.28 -7.27 -16.86
N ILE A 155 -6.04 -7.44 -16.36
CA ILE A 155 -5.33 -8.72 -16.36
C ILE A 155 -6.05 -9.75 -15.47
N GLU A 156 -6.50 -9.34 -14.29
CA GLU A 156 -7.21 -10.22 -13.35
C GLU A 156 -8.63 -10.59 -13.85
N THR A 157 -9.32 -9.70 -14.57
CA THR A 157 -10.71 -9.90 -15.03
C THR A 157 -10.84 -10.48 -16.43
N GLN A 158 -10.09 -9.98 -17.42
CA GLN A 158 -10.21 -10.39 -18.82
C GLN A 158 -9.36 -11.61 -19.15
N VAL A 159 -8.11 -11.64 -18.64
CA VAL A 159 -7.19 -12.77 -18.86
C VAL A 159 -7.38 -13.83 -17.77
N GLU A 160 -8.05 -13.50 -16.66
CA GLU A 160 -8.21 -14.35 -15.47
C GLU A 160 -6.86 -14.85 -14.94
N LEU A 161 -5.87 -13.96 -14.93
CA LEU A 161 -4.52 -14.27 -14.47
C LEU A 161 -4.36 -13.80 -13.01
N PRO A 162 -4.27 -14.72 -12.03
CA PRO A 162 -4.18 -14.32 -10.62
C PRO A 162 -2.79 -13.75 -10.31
N ILE A 163 -2.74 -12.45 -10.00
CA ILE A 163 -1.51 -11.77 -9.59
C ILE A 163 -1.33 -11.97 -8.08
N ALA A 164 -0.31 -12.73 -7.68
CA ALA A 164 -0.05 -13.05 -6.28
C ALA A 164 0.48 -11.84 -5.51
N LYS A 165 1.33 -11.02 -6.14
CA LYS A 165 1.91 -9.84 -5.51
C LYS A 165 2.16 -8.73 -6.52
N LYS A 166 1.91 -7.50 -6.10
CA LYS A 166 2.18 -6.26 -6.83
C LYS A 166 3.35 -5.58 -6.12
N VAL A 167 4.45 -5.37 -6.82
CA VAL A 167 5.70 -4.83 -6.28
C VAL A 167 6.11 -3.61 -7.09
N GLU A 168 6.61 -2.58 -6.41
CA GLU A 168 7.17 -1.39 -7.03
C GLU A 168 8.65 -1.32 -6.67
N ILE A 169 9.49 -1.08 -7.66
CA ILE A 169 10.94 -1.01 -7.49
C ILE A 169 11.49 0.23 -8.20
N ASP A 170 12.54 0.79 -7.61
CA ASP A 170 13.30 1.88 -8.22
C ASP A 170 14.64 1.39 -8.78
N ASP A 171 15.32 0.48 -8.07
CA ASP A 171 16.58 -0.13 -8.52
C ASP A 171 16.35 -1.58 -8.99
N PRO A 172 16.75 -1.95 -10.22
CA PRO A 172 16.69 -3.34 -10.68
C PRO A 172 17.49 -4.32 -9.82
N SER A 173 18.50 -3.84 -9.10
CA SER A 173 19.37 -4.66 -8.24
C SER A 173 18.64 -5.22 -7.00
N GLU A 174 17.48 -4.66 -6.66
CA GLU A 174 16.61 -5.15 -5.58
C GLU A 174 15.89 -6.45 -5.95
N LEU A 175 15.76 -6.75 -7.25
CA LEU A 175 15.10 -7.95 -7.75
C LEU A 175 15.98 -9.20 -7.57
N ASN A 176 16.03 -9.65 -6.32
CA ASN A 176 16.65 -10.92 -5.94
C ASN A 176 15.59 -11.94 -5.52
N GLU A 177 15.95 -13.21 -5.58
CA GLU A 177 15.08 -14.32 -5.15
C GLU A 177 14.62 -14.14 -3.69
N THR A 178 15.53 -13.70 -2.81
CA THR A 178 15.23 -13.41 -1.41
C THR A 178 14.19 -12.31 -1.23
N PHE A 179 14.27 -11.26 -2.04
CA PHE A 179 13.32 -10.15 -2.00
C PHE A 179 11.94 -10.59 -2.47
N LEU A 180 11.86 -11.33 -3.58
CA LEU A 180 10.59 -11.85 -4.09
C LEU A 180 9.93 -12.84 -3.10
N LEU A 181 10.72 -13.71 -2.48
CA LEU A 181 10.25 -14.62 -1.43
C LEU A 181 9.69 -13.86 -0.22
N ASP A 182 10.42 -12.87 0.29
CA ASP A 182 9.98 -12.08 1.44
C ASP A 182 8.72 -11.23 1.13
N GLN A 183 8.55 -10.79 -0.13
CA GLN A 183 7.37 -10.05 -0.57
C GLN A 183 6.13 -10.95 -0.72
N LEU A 184 6.31 -12.17 -1.22
CA LEU A 184 5.24 -13.16 -1.37
C LEU A 184 4.83 -13.76 -0.02
N HIS A 185 5.82 -14.09 0.82
CA HIS A 185 5.64 -14.75 2.10
C HIS A 185 6.21 -13.87 3.23
N PRO A 186 5.46 -12.84 3.65
CA PRO A 186 5.94 -11.91 4.65
C PRO A 186 6.17 -12.61 5.99
N LYS A 187 7.39 -12.48 6.52
CA LYS A 187 7.78 -13.03 7.82
C LYS A 187 6.91 -12.42 8.92
N GLN A 188 6.21 -13.27 9.67
CA GLN A 188 5.43 -12.81 10.81
C GLN A 188 6.37 -12.36 11.93
N ASN A 189 6.31 -11.08 12.29
CA ASN A 189 7.05 -10.54 13.44
C ASN A 189 6.34 -10.93 14.75
N ILE A 190 6.53 -12.17 15.20
CA ILE A 190 5.83 -12.76 16.36
C ILE A 190 6.27 -12.08 17.67
N VAL A 191 7.52 -11.62 17.76
CA VAL A 191 8.09 -11.07 19.00
C VAL A 191 8.59 -9.64 18.78
N LYS A 192 7.86 -8.66 19.30
CA LYS A 192 8.39 -7.30 19.49
C LYS A 192 9.38 -7.34 20.65
N GLN A 193 10.68 -7.29 20.36
CA GLN A 193 11.70 -7.20 21.40
C GLN A 193 11.45 -5.94 22.24
N LYS A 194 11.15 -6.13 23.53
CA LYS A 194 10.99 -5.03 24.47
C LYS A 194 12.34 -4.77 25.11
N PHE A 195 12.84 -3.54 24.96
CA PHE A 195 14.00 -3.09 25.70
C PHE A 195 13.73 -3.22 27.21
N ALA A 196 14.71 -3.71 27.96
CA ALA A 196 14.59 -3.84 29.40
C ALA A 196 14.41 -2.44 30.03
N LYS A 197 13.45 -2.29 30.94
CA LYS A 197 13.31 -1.03 31.67
C LYS A 197 14.61 -0.75 32.45
N PRO A 198 15.07 0.51 32.53
CA PRO A 198 16.25 0.85 33.30
C PRO A 198 16.11 0.40 34.75
N LYS A 199 17.23 0.10 35.41
CA LYS A 199 17.24 -0.26 36.84
C LYS A 199 16.61 0.88 37.63
N GLY A 200 15.61 0.56 38.45
CA GLY A 200 14.96 1.53 39.32
C GLY A 200 15.91 2.08 40.39
N PRO A 201 15.49 3.13 41.12
CA PRO A 201 16.31 3.72 42.19
C PRO A 201 16.71 2.69 43.24
N ALA A 202 17.96 2.76 43.70
CA ALA A 202 18.45 1.95 44.81
C ALA A 202 17.65 2.27 46.09
N ASN A 203 17.32 1.25 46.89
CA ASN A 203 16.54 1.32 48.14
C ASN A 203 15.02 1.55 47.99
N ARG A 204 14.40 1.08 46.91
CA ARG A 204 12.92 1.05 46.81
C ARG A 204 12.34 -0.11 47.63
N GLY A 205 11.36 0.16 48.49
CA GLY A 205 10.57 -0.87 49.18
C GLY A 205 9.68 -1.68 48.22
N ALA A 206 9.11 -2.79 48.70
CA ALA A 206 8.26 -3.68 47.91
C ALA A 206 7.12 -2.92 47.18
N ARG A 207 6.84 -3.27 45.92
CA ARG A 207 5.78 -2.62 45.12
C ARG A 207 4.42 -2.92 45.77
N ARG A 208 3.75 -1.90 46.27
CA ARG A 208 2.40 -1.99 46.83
C ARG A 208 1.38 -1.71 45.72
N LEU A 209 0.31 -2.50 45.65
CA LEU A 209 -0.88 -2.14 44.87
C LEU A 209 -1.53 -0.93 45.56
N ILE A 210 -1.68 0.17 44.83
CA ILE A 210 -2.51 1.29 45.27
C ILE A 210 -3.90 0.99 44.72
N LYS A 211 -4.76 0.37 45.53
CA LYS A 211 -6.17 0.20 45.18
C LYS A 211 -6.86 1.53 45.47
N SER A 212 -7.42 2.19 44.46
CA SER A 212 -8.40 3.25 44.68
C SER A 212 -9.65 2.58 45.25
N ASN A 213 -10.05 2.93 46.46
CA ASN A 213 -11.36 2.56 46.98
C ASN A 213 -12.40 3.43 46.26
N GLU A 214 -12.75 3.07 45.03
CA GLU A 214 -14.08 3.44 44.51
C GLU A 214 -15.07 2.58 45.29
N ALA A 215 -15.79 3.24 46.20
CA ALA A 215 -16.88 2.63 46.93
C ALA A 215 -17.96 2.24 45.91
N ASP A 216 -18.29 0.95 45.87
CA ASP A 216 -19.54 0.46 45.31
C ASP A 216 -20.68 1.23 46.00
N GLY A 217 -21.28 2.17 45.28
CA GLY A 217 -22.48 2.87 45.69
C GLY A 217 -23.69 2.00 45.38
N GLU A 218 -24.29 1.44 46.43
CA GLU A 218 -25.74 1.23 46.53
C GLU A 218 -26.49 2.56 46.46
#